data_AF-A0A1F9GIL0-F1
#
_entry.id   AF-A0A1F9GIL0-F1
#
_cell.length_a   1.000
_cell.length_b   1.000
_cell.length_c   1.000
_cell.angle_alpha   90.00
_cell.angle_beta   90.00
_cell.angle_gamma   90.00
#
_symmetry.space_group_name_H-M   'P 1'
#
loop_
_entity.id
_entity.type
_entity.pdbx_description
1 polymer ?
#
loop_
_entity_poly.entity_id
_entity_poly.type
_entity_poly.pdbx_seq_one_letter_code
_entity_poly.pdbx_strand_id
1 'polypeptide(L)'
;MLKMRIQYLLEMKSNQEHRNLTMDDLSEATGLSRSALYKMNSDSNYNPSKEVMEKLVVYFQCTLDDLFDRTIRVTFDLRTAFPAEKDLSAKVISLLAASNDVTFLRRLWLRYENQSESGILERVRGGEKAFIFFLELGFLREGMKAFRRLLEDKIASQLFKKMDAGSKKAFESLKKESDDKNSLYAFLIDIRNDVVFHYQLKAYAQALHTIKQEKGDLVVGQTFAETRFLVADDIRSEIMRTSINFDIDAEHEKMERLKVAANNLMIFSNGFSFAYLKHQGVI
;
A
#
# COMPACT_ATOMS: atom_id res chain seq x y z
N MET A 1 -13.05 21.79 -7.36
CA MET A 1 -12.07 22.08 -8.43
C MET A 1 -10.76 21.39 -8.04
N LEU A 2 -10.00 20.86 -9.00
CA LEU A 2 -8.84 20.00 -8.71
C LEU A 2 -7.61 20.85 -8.40
N LYS A 3 -6.98 20.61 -7.23
CA LYS A 3 -5.74 21.28 -6.83
C LYS A 3 -4.57 20.73 -7.65
N MET A 4 -3.62 21.56 -8.09
CA MET A 4 -2.41 21.00 -8.74
C MET A 4 -1.42 20.47 -7.70
N ARG A 5 -0.74 19.36 -8.00
CA ARG A 5 0.24 18.71 -7.11
C ARG A 5 1.69 18.98 -7.51
N ILE A 6 2.01 20.24 -7.82
CA ILE A 6 3.33 20.65 -8.34
C ILE A 6 4.47 20.22 -7.41
N GLN A 7 4.31 20.38 -6.11
CA GLN A 7 5.34 20.02 -5.13
C GLN A 7 5.64 18.52 -5.09
N TYR A 8 4.62 17.67 -5.23
CA TYR A 8 4.79 16.23 -5.33
C TYR A 8 5.53 15.83 -6.62
N LEU A 9 5.16 16.44 -7.75
CA LEU A 9 5.81 16.15 -9.04
C LEU A 9 7.28 16.60 -9.06
N LEU A 10 7.59 17.73 -8.40
CA LEU A 10 8.96 18.18 -8.16
C LEU A 10 9.77 17.18 -7.33
N GLU A 11 9.19 16.64 -6.26
CA GLU A 11 9.84 15.61 -5.43
C GLU A 11 10.11 14.32 -6.23
N MET A 12 9.13 13.86 -7.01
CA MET A 12 9.29 12.68 -7.87
C MET A 12 10.40 12.88 -8.90
N LYS A 13 10.42 14.01 -9.59
CA LYS A 13 11.46 14.34 -10.56
C LYS A 13 12.84 14.52 -9.88
N SER A 14 12.89 15.11 -8.69
CA SER A 14 14.12 15.25 -7.90
C SER A 14 14.74 13.90 -7.59
N ASN A 15 13.91 12.94 -7.17
CA ASN A 15 14.33 11.57 -6.89
C ASN A 15 14.82 10.85 -8.16
N GLN A 16 14.13 11.02 -9.29
CA GLN A 16 14.51 10.43 -10.58
C GLN A 16 15.84 10.99 -11.12
N GLU A 17 16.07 12.29 -10.93
CA GLU A 17 17.27 12.97 -11.43
C GLU A 17 18.43 12.98 -10.42
N HIS A 18 18.22 12.38 -9.24
CA HIS A 18 19.18 12.38 -8.13
C HIS A 18 19.71 13.78 -7.77
N ARG A 19 18.84 14.80 -7.86
CA ARG A 19 19.15 16.19 -7.51
C ARG A 19 17.96 16.87 -6.84
N ASN A 20 18.23 17.80 -5.93
CA ASN A 20 17.17 18.56 -5.26
C ASN A 20 16.65 19.66 -6.19
N LEU A 21 15.45 19.46 -6.77
CA LEU A 21 14.77 20.48 -7.56
C LEU A 21 13.88 21.35 -6.66
N THR A 22 13.87 22.64 -6.96
CA THR A 22 13.09 23.65 -6.26
C THR A 22 12.03 24.27 -7.18
N MET A 23 11.14 25.09 -6.60
CA MET A 23 10.22 25.91 -7.39
C MET A 23 10.94 26.93 -8.29
N ASP A 24 12.17 27.32 -7.92
CA ASP A 24 12.97 28.24 -8.73
C ASP A 24 13.49 27.53 -9.99
N ASP A 25 13.97 26.30 -9.86
CA ASP A 25 14.40 25.47 -11.00
C ASP A 25 13.23 25.20 -11.97
N LEU A 26 12.03 24.97 -11.41
CA LEU A 26 10.81 24.81 -12.21
C LEU A 26 10.46 26.10 -12.96
N SER A 27 10.55 27.24 -12.27
CA SER A 27 10.28 28.56 -12.85
C SER A 27 11.21 28.86 -14.01
N GLU A 28 12.51 28.61 -13.83
CA GLU A 28 13.54 28.81 -14.86
C GLU A 28 13.31 27.88 -16.07
N ALA A 29 13.10 26.59 -15.83
CA ALA A 29 12.96 25.61 -16.90
C ALA A 29 11.66 25.76 -17.72
N THR A 30 10.58 26.23 -17.10
CA THR A 30 9.27 26.36 -17.76
C THR A 30 8.98 27.78 -18.25
N GLY A 31 9.75 28.77 -17.80
CA GLY A 31 9.47 30.19 -18.01
C GLY A 31 8.20 30.68 -17.29
N LEU A 32 7.63 29.89 -16.37
CA LEU A 32 6.47 30.27 -15.56
C LEU A 32 6.91 31.10 -14.36
N SER A 33 6.15 32.12 -13.97
CA SER A 33 6.51 32.91 -12.79
C SER A 33 6.36 32.09 -11.51
N ARG A 34 7.29 32.27 -10.55
CA ARG A 34 7.21 31.64 -9.22
C ARG A 34 5.87 31.90 -8.55
N SER A 35 5.37 33.12 -8.62
CA SER A 35 4.08 33.50 -8.02
C SER A 35 2.93 32.69 -8.60
N ALA A 36 2.93 32.44 -9.92
CA ALA A 36 1.94 31.59 -10.55
C ALA A 36 2.08 30.12 -10.11
N LEU A 37 3.31 29.60 -10.01
CA LEU A 37 3.59 28.24 -9.53
C LEU A 37 3.13 28.02 -8.08
N TYR A 38 3.45 28.95 -7.17
CA TYR A 38 2.97 28.91 -5.79
C TYR A 38 1.45 29.00 -5.71
N LYS A 39 0.83 29.86 -6.52
CA LYS A 39 -0.64 29.98 -6.55
C LYS A 39 -1.29 28.71 -7.08
N MET A 40 -0.78 28.12 -8.17
CA MET A 40 -1.22 26.82 -8.68
C MET A 40 -1.11 25.70 -7.64
N ASN A 41 -0.03 25.68 -6.86
CA ASN A 41 0.22 24.63 -5.85
C ASN A 41 -0.63 24.80 -4.57
N SER A 42 -1.05 26.03 -4.23
CA SER A 42 -1.74 26.32 -2.97
C SER A 42 -3.25 26.55 -3.13
N ASP A 43 -3.68 27.17 -4.22
CA ASP A 43 -5.06 27.56 -4.47
C ASP A 43 -5.76 26.56 -5.40
N SER A 44 -6.67 25.77 -4.84
CA SER A 44 -7.47 24.79 -5.59
C SER A 44 -8.45 25.43 -6.59
N ASN A 45 -8.68 26.74 -6.51
CA ASN A 45 -9.56 27.49 -7.40
C ASN A 45 -8.79 28.20 -8.52
N TYR A 46 -7.46 28.12 -8.53
CA TYR A 46 -6.68 28.67 -9.62
C TYR A 46 -6.80 27.80 -10.88
N ASN A 47 -7.27 28.38 -11.98
CA ASN A 47 -7.42 27.70 -13.26
C ASN A 47 -6.27 28.10 -14.20
N PRO A 48 -5.20 27.30 -14.34
CA PRO A 48 -4.12 27.60 -15.28
C PRO A 48 -4.61 27.55 -16.73
N SER A 49 -4.00 28.35 -17.61
CA SER A 49 -4.27 28.25 -19.04
C SER A 49 -3.73 26.92 -19.61
N LYS A 50 -4.25 26.50 -20.76
CA LYS A 50 -3.80 25.30 -21.47
C LYS A 50 -2.29 25.30 -21.71
N GLU A 51 -1.73 26.44 -22.12
CA GLU A 51 -0.30 26.61 -22.35
C GLU A 51 0.53 26.37 -21.09
N VAL A 52 0.07 26.85 -19.93
CA VAL A 52 0.74 26.62 -18.64
C VAL A 52 0.73 25.13 -18.28
N MET A 53 -0.41 24.46 -18.48
CA MET A 53 -0.52 23.03 -18.24
C MET A 53 0.37 22.20 -19.18
N GLU A 54 0.43 22.54 -20.47
CA GLU A 54 1.29 21.89 -21.46
C GLU A 54 2.78 22.01 -21.08
N LYS A 55 3.22 23.19 -20.63
CA LYS A 55 4.60 23.40 -20.15
C LYS A 55 4.94 22.50 -18.96
N LEU A 56 4.03 22.37 -18.00
CA LEU A 56 4.23 21.52 -16.82
C LEU A 56 4.23 20.04 -17.20
N VAL A 57 3.32 19.61 -18.09
CA VAL A 57 3.29 18.24 -18.64
C VAL A 57 4.62 17.88 -19.30
N VAL A 58 5.18 18.77 -20.12
CA VAL A 58 6.46 18.55 -20.80
C VAL A 58 7.60 18.48 -19.79
N TYR A 59 7.66 19.40 -18.82
CA TYR A 59 8.73 19.43 -17.82
C TYR A 59 8.74 18.18 -16.93
N PHE A 60 7.57 17.77 -16.44
CA PHE A 60 7.43 16.60 -15.58
C PHE A 60 7.36 15.28 -16.33
N GLN A 61 7.26 15.31 -17.67
CA GLN A 61 7.07 14.13 -18.52
C GLN A 61 5.88 13.28 -18.07
N CYS A 62 4.78 13.94 -17.72
CA CYS A 62 3.58 13.30 -17.19
C CYS A 62 2.36 13.56 -18.10
N THR A 63 1.21 12.96 -17.79
CA THR A 63 -0.03 13.31 -18.49
C THR A 63 -0.70 14.53 -17.86
N LEU A 64 -1.65 15.15 -18.57
CA LEU A 64 -2.45 16.26 -18.00
C LEU A 64 -3.16 15.85 -16.70
N ASP A 65 -3.62 14.60 -16.67
CA ASP A 65 -4.28 14.00 -15.52
C ASP A 65 -3.37 13.89 -14.30
N ASP A 66 -2.07 13.71 -14.52
CA ASP A 66 -1.08 13.62 -13.44
C ASP A 66 -0.77 14.96 -12.78
N LEU A 67 -1.12 16.10 -13.40
CA LEU A 67 -0.88 17.42 -12.81
C LEU A 67 -1.79 17.72 -11.61
N PHE A 68 -2.95 17.07 -11.57
CA PHE A 68 -4.02 17.40 -10.65
C PHE A 68 -4.14 16.37 -9.52
N ASP A 69 -4.28 16.88 -8.31
CA ASP A 69 -4.71 16.13 -7.15
C ASP A 69 -6.18 15.74 -7.31
N ARG A 70 -6.40 14.43 -7.49
CA ARG A 70 -7.74 13.83 -7.57
C ARG A 70 -8.32 13.49 -6.19
N THR A 71 -7.68 13.94 -5.10
CA THR A 71 -8.13 13.65 -3.75
C THR A 71 -9.41 14.43 -3.45
N ILE A 72 -10.53 13.72 -3.36
CA ILE A 72 -11.80 14.26 -2.89
C ILE A 72 -11.86 14.03 -1.38
N ARG A 73 -11.91 15.11 -0.61
CA ARG A 73 -12.19 15.03 0.84
C ARG A 73 -13.69 15.06 1.06
N VAL A 74 -14.24 13.96 1.59
CA VAL A 74 -15.63 13.90 2.06
C VAL A 74 -15.61 14.03 3.58
N THR A 75 -16.43 14.93 4.13
CA THR A 75 -16.63 15.09 5.57
C THR A 75 -18.07 14.74 5.91
N PHE A 76 -18.27 13.97 6.97
CA PHE A 76 -19.59 13.53 7.40
C PHE A 76 -19.64 13.29 8.91
N ASP A 77 -20.85 13.25 9.48
CA ASP A 77 -21.05 12.84 10.87
C ASP A 77 -20.82 11.34 11.04
N LEU A 78 -19.85 10.98 11.87
CA LEU A 78 -19.41 9.59 12.04
C LEU A 78 -20.52 8.69 12.58
N ARG A 79 -21.33 9.18 13.54
CA ARG A 79 -22.38 8.37 14.19
C ARG A 79 -23.56 8.13 13.26
N THR A 80 -23.83 9.10 12.38
CA THR A 80 -24.84 8.98 11.33
C THR A 80 -24.40 8.00 10.25
N ALA A 81 -23.15 8.13 9.80
CA ALA A 81 -22.60 7.26 8.76
C ALA A 81 -22.34 5.83 9.24
N PHE A 82 -21.94 5.66 10.51
CA PHE A 82 -21.61 4.36 11.10
C PHE A 82 -22.29 4.18 12.46
N PRO A 83 -23.62 3.94 12.48
CA PRO A 83 -24.34 3.73 13.73
C PRO A 83 -23.86 2.46 14.44
N ALA A 84 -23.57 2.57 15.74
CA ALA A 84 -22.92 1.51 16.52
C ALA A 84 -23.78 0.24 16.68
N GLU A 85 -25.10 0.39 16.59
CA GLU A 85 -26.08 -0.70 16.67
C GLU A 85 -26.19 -1.51 15.36
N LYS A 86 -25.61 -1.04 14.26
CA LYS A 86 -25.64 -1.74 12.97
C LYS A 86 -24.38 -2.59 12.81
N ASP A 87 -24.56 -3.91 12.77
CA ASP A 87 -23.48 -4.88 12.53
C ASP A 87 -22.65 -4.57 11.27
N LEU A 88 -23.30 -4.13 10.19
CA LEU A 88 -22.64 -3.73 8.95
C LEU A 88 -21.64 -2.57 9.15
N SER A 89 -21.90 -1.64 10.07
CA SER A 89 -20.99 -0.51 10.33
C SER A 89 -19.65 -0.98 10.87
N ALA A 90 -19.64 -1.91 11.83
CA ALA A 90 -18.42 -2.50 12.36
C ALA A 90 -17.63 -3.25 11.27
N LYS A 91 -18.32 -4.01 10.41
CA LYS A 91 -17.69 -4.69 9.27
C LYS A 91 -17.04 -3.71 8.29
N VAL A 92 -17.74 -2.65 7.90
CA VAL A 92 -17.22 -1.63 6.97
C VAL A 92 -16.00 -0.92 7.58
N ILE A 93 -16.06 -0.51 8.85
CA ILE A 93 -14.93 0.13 9.52
C ILE A 93 -13.71 -0.81 9.57
N SER A 94 -13.92 -2.09 9.87
CA SER A 94 -12.82 -3.06 9.90
C SER A 94 -12.15 -3.25 8.54
N LEU A 95 -12.93 -3.25 7.45
CA LEU A 95 -12.41 -3.28 6.08
C LEU A 95 -11.59 -2.02 5.78
N LEU A 96 -12.11 -0.84 6.12
CA LEU A 96 -11.43 0.44 5.90
C LEU A 96 -10.09 0.52 6.65
N ALA A 97 -10.05 0.10 7.91
CA ALA A 97 -8.83 0.06 8.70
C ALA A 97 -7.78 -0.86 8.06
N ALA A 98 -8.15 -2.10 7.75
CA ALA A 98 -7.23 -3.06 7.14
C ALA A 98 -6.71 -2.59 5.77
N SER A 99 -7.57 -1.99 4.94
CA SER A 99 -7.18 -1.42 3.65
C SER A 99 -6.18 -0.27 3.80
N ASN A 100 -6.35 0.60 4.80
CA ASN A 100 -5.39 1.67 5.07
C ASN A 100 -4.00 1.13 5.44
N ASP A 101 -3.94 0.10 6.29
CA ASP A 101 -2.68 -0.51 6.72
C ASP A 101 -1.94 -1.16 5.53
N VAL A 102 -2.66 -1.93 4.69
CA VAL A 102 -2.12 -2.52 3.47
C VAL A 102 -1.59 -1.44 2.53
N THR A 103 -2.36 -0.37 2.28
CA THR A 103 -1.93 0.73 1.39
C THR A 103 -0.73 1.48 1.95
N PHE A 104 -0.64 1.68 3.27
CA PHE A 104 0.51 2.33 3.90
C PHE A 104 1.78 1.50 3.74
N LEU A 105 1.74 0.21 4.10
CA LEU A 105 2.91 -0.66 4.02
C LEU A 105 3.37 -0.88 2.59
N ARG A 106 2.44 -1.03 1.65
CA ARG A 106 2.78 -1.13 0.22
C ARG A 106 3.50 0.12 -0.28
N ARG A 107 3.05 1.31 0.11
CA ARG A 107 3.75 2.56 -0.24
C ARG A 107 5.14 2.61 0.36
N LEU A 108 5.30 2.13 1.59
CA LEU A 108 6.61 2.04 2.23
C LEU A 108 7.52 1.08 1.45
N TRP A 109 7.05 -0.14 1.16
CA TRP A 109 7.77 -1.12 0.34
C TRP A 109 8.24 -0.54 -1.00
N LEU A 110 7.35 0.10 -1.76
CA LEU A 110 7.67 0.70 -3.06
C LEU A 110 8.73 1.82 -2.95
N ARG A 111 8.75 2.58 -1.85
CA ARG A 111 9.81 3.59 -1.61
C ARG A 111 11.16 2.93 -1.41
N TYR A 112 11.19 1.82 -0.68
CA TYR A 112 12.41 1.06 -0.46
C TYR A 112 12.91 0.36 -1.73
N GLU A 113 12.01 -0.14 -2.60
CA GLU A 113 12.35 -0.84 -3.83
C GLU A 113 13.21 0.03 -4.78
N ASN A 114 12.98 1.34 -4.79
CA ASN A 114 13.65 2.28 -5.71
C ASN A 114 14.98 2.85 -5.19
N GLN A 115 15.45 2.44 -4.01
CA GLN A 115 16.71 2.94 -3.45
C GLN A 115 17.84 1.94 -3.69
N SER A 116 18.90 2.37 -4.37
CA SER A 116 20.14 1.63 -4.51
C SER A 116 21.07 1.92 -3.32
N GLU A 117 21.59 0.87 -2.70
CA GLU A 117 22.66 0.93 -1.71
C GLU A 117 23.63 -0.23 -1.94
N SER A 118 24.80 -0.19 -1.31
CA SER A 118 25.80 -1.24 -1.41
C SER A 118 26.31 -1.66 -0.03
N GLY A 119 26.79 -2.90 0.05
CA GLY A 119 27.46 -3.43 1.24
C GLY A 119 26.49 -3.71 2.39
N ILE A 120 26.84 -3.28 3.62
CA ILE A 120 26.08 -3.64 4.82
C ILE A 120 24.69 -2.98 4.86
N LEU A 121 24.57 -1.76 4.33
CA LEU A 121 23.31 -1.01 4.31
C LEU A 121 22.29 -1.66 3.38
N GLU A 122 22.74 -2.23 2.25
CA GLU A 122 21.92 -3.02 1.35
C GLU A 122 21.27 -4.20 2.09
N ARG A 123 22.02 -4.92 2.93
CA ARG A 123 21.50 -6.03 3.74
C ARG A 123 20.53 -5.55 4.83
N VAL A 124 20.84 -4.44 5.51
CA VAL A 124 19.94 -3.83 6.50
C VAL A 124 18.60 -3.48 5.87
N ARG A 125 18.63 -2.82 4.71
CA ARG A 125 17.42 -2.49 3.94
C ARG A 125 16.71 -3.71 3.38
N GLY A 126 17.44 -4.75 2.97
CA GLY A 126 16.86 -6.02 2.52
C GLY A 126 15.97 -6.64 3.60
N GLY A 127 16.47 -6.70 4.84
CA GLY A 127 15.66 -7.16 5.97
C GLY A 127 14.48 -6.23 6.27
N GLU A 128 14.67 -4.91 6.14
CA GLU A 128 13.63 -3.90 6.39
C GLU A 128 12.48 -4.04 5.41
N LYS A 129 12.82 -4.18 4.12
CA LYS A 129 11.90 -4.54 3.05
C LYS A 129 11.14 -5.80 3.45
N ALA A 130 11.84 -6.92 3.68
CA ALA A 130 11.21 -8.20 4.02
C ALA A 130 10.22 -8.07 5.19
N PHE A 131 10.60 -7.35 6.25
CA PHE A 131 9.73 -7.09 7.39
C PHE A 131 8.46 -6.30 7.01
N ILE A 132 8.59 -5.22 6.24
CA ILE A 132 7.45 -4.43 5.75
C ILE A 132 6.51 -5.30 4.91
N PHE A 133 7.07 -6.14 4.05
CA PHE A 133 6.29 -7.09 3.25
C PHE A 133 5.54 -8.09 4.13
N PHE A 134 6.19 -8.68 5.13
CA PHE A 134 5.53 -9.59 6.06
C PHE A 134 4.38 -8.93 6.81
N LEU A 135 4.55 -7.69 7.26
CA LEU A 135 3.46 -6.92 7.83
C LEU A 135 2.33 -6.74 6.80
N GLU A 136 2.65 -6.37 5.56
CA GLU A 136 1.65 -6.20 4.49
C GLU A 136 0.82 -7.48 4.29
N LEU A 137 1.46 -8.65 4.28
CA LEU A 137 0.77 -9.95 4.21
C LEU A 137 -0.16 -10.16 5.41
N GLY A 138 0.33 -9.85 6.61
CA GLY A 138 -0.46 -9.90 7.83
C GLY A 138 -1.71 -9.03 7.78
N PHE A 139 -1.60 -7.79 7.29
CA PHE A 139 -2.75 -6.88 7.13
C PHE A 139 -3.64 -7.26 5.96
N LEU A 140 -3.07 -7.75 4.85
CA LEU A 140 -3.85 -8.24 3.70
C LEU A 140 -4.74 -9.41 4.13
N ARG A 141 -4.25 -10.28 5.01
CA ARG A 141 -5.06 -11.33 5.65
C ARG A 141 -6.27 -10.73 6.38
N GLU A 142 -6.05 -9.75 7.25
CA GLU A 142 -7.15 -9.13 8.00
C GLU A 142 -8.14 -8.42 7.07
N GLY A 143 -7.65 -7.79 5.99
CA GLY A 143 -8.48 -7.22 4.93
C GLY A 143 -9.34 -8.25 4.21
N MET A 144 -8.75 -9.38 3.81
CA MET A 144 -9.47 -10.51 3.19
C MET A 144 -10.49 -11.13 4.16
N LYS A 145 -10.18 -11.20 5.45
CA LYS A 145 -11.12 -11.66 6.48
C LYS A 145 -12.30 -10.70 6.65
N ALA A 146 -12.04 -9.39 6.67
CA ALA A 146 -13.08 -8.36 6.72
C ALA A 146 -13.96 -8.42 5.46
N PHE A 147 -13.35 -8.59 4.28
CA PHE A 147 -14.04 -8.81 3.01
C PHE A 147 -14.99 -10.03 3.07
N ARG A 148 -14.53 -11.19 3.55
CA ARG A 148 -15.37 -12.39 3.67
C ARG A 148 -16.58 -12.18 4.58
N ARG A 149 -16.42 -11.48 5.71
CA ARG A 149 -17.54 -11.13 6.61
C ARG A 149 -18.59 -10.25 5.93
N LEU A 150 -18.20 -9.43 4.94
CA LEU A 150 -19.13 -8.65 4.13
C LEU A 150 -19.86 -9.51 3.10
N LEU A 151 -19.25 -10.56 2.57
CA LEU A 151 -19.93 -11.48 1.63
C LEU A 151 -21.14 -12.18 2.27
N GLU A 152 -21.08 -12.41 3.58
CA GLU A 152 -22.15 -13.04 4.36
C GLU A 152 -23.29 -12.05 4.68
N ASP A 153 -23.11 -10.75 4.41
CA ASP A 153 -24.05 -9.70 4.77
C ASP A 153 -25.05 -9.40 3.64
N LYS A 154 -26.35 -9.50 3.96
CA LYS A 154 -27.44 -9.30 3.00
C LYS A 154 -27.49 -7.88 2.44
N ILE A 155 -27.19 -6.88 3.25
CA ILE A 155 -27.22 -5.48 2.83
C ILE A 155 -25.99 -5.19 1.96
N ALA A 156 -24.81 -5.68 2.35
CA ALA A 156 -23.59 -5.54 1.55
C ALA A 156 -23.79 -6.10 0.12
N SER A 157 -24.46 -7.25 -0.01
CA SER A 157 -24.81 -7.86 -1.30
C SER A 157 -25.65 -6.95 -2.22
N GLN A 158 -26.53 -6.12 -1.64
CA GLN A 158 -27.30 -5.14 -2.39
C GLN A 158 -26.46 -3.92 -2.78
N LEU A 159 -25.55 -3.50 -1.90
CA LEU A 159 -24.64 -2.38 -2.15
C LEU A 159 -23.67 -2.68 -3.29
N PHE A 160 -23.19 -3.92 -3.43
CA PHE A 160 -22.31 -4.33 -4.53
C PHE A 160 -22.92 -4.04 -5.91
N LYS A 161 -24.24 -4.19 -6.05
CA LYS A 161 -24.94 -3.91 -7.32
C LYS A 161 -24.86 -2.43 -7.71
N LYS A 162 -24.69 -1.53 -6.73
CA LYS A 162 -24.63 -0.07 -6.90
C LYS A 162 -23.21 0.46 -7.11
N MET A 163 -22.18 -0.38 -7.01
CA MET A 163 -20.78 0.01 -7.24
C MET A 163 -20.49 0.24 -8.73
N ASP A 164 -19.44 1.00 -9.01
CA ASP A 164 -18.91 1.20 -10.36
C ASP A 164 -18.29 -0.08 -10.94
N ALA A 165 -18.01 -0.08 -12.24
CA ALA A 165 -17.51 -1.26 -12.95
C ALA A 165 -16.13 -1.72 -12.45
N GLY A 166 -15.23 -0.78 -12.10
CA GLY A 166 -13.90 -1.09 -11.60
C GLY A 166 -13.97 -1.80 -10.25
N SER A 167 -14.79 -1.27 -9.35
CA SER A 167 -14.96 -1.86 -8.02
C SER A 167 -15.71 -3.20 -8.06
N LYS A 168 -16.63 -3.41 -9.01
CA LYS A 168 -17.25 -4.72 -9.27
C LYS A 168 -16.23 -5.75 -9.78
N LYS A 169 -15.34 -5.35 -10.70
CA LYS A 169 -14.27 -6.23 -11.18
C LYS A 169 -13.32 -6.63 -10.03
N ALA A 170 -12.96 -5.67 -9.19
CA ALA A 170 -12.13 -5.92 -8.00
C ALA A 170 -12.82 -6.89 -7.03
N PHE A 171 -14.12 -6.70 -6.77
CA PHE A 171 -14.92 -7.61 -5.95
C PHE A 171 -14.88 -9.06 -6.46
N GLU A 172 -15.14 -9.30 -7.75
CA GLU A 172 -15.14 -10.65 -8.31
C GLU A 172 -13.75 -11.30 -8.23
N SER A 173 -12.69 -10.50 -8.43
CA SER A 173 -11.32 -10.99 -8.25
C SER A 173 -11.03 -11.40 -6.80
N LEU A 174 -11.42 -10.58 -5.82
CA LEU A 174 -11.20 -10.88 -4.40
C LEU A 174 -12.03 -12.09 -3.95
N LYS A 175 -13.26 -12.21 -4.44
CA LYS A 175 -14.13 -13.35 -4.16
C LYS A 175 -13.53 -14.66 -4.66
N LYS A 176 -12.98 -14.66 -5.89
CA LYS A 176 -12.24 -15.81 -6.40
C LYS A 176 -11.07 -16.19 -5.49
N GLU A 177 -10.30 -15.20 -5.04
CA GLU A 177 -9.18 -15.40 -4.11
C GLU A 177 -9.61 -15.74 -2.67
N SER A 178 -10.89 -15.59 -2.28
CA SER A 178 -11.36 -15.98 -0.95
C SER A 178 -11.90 -17.41 -0.86
N ASP A 179 -12.40 -17.93 -1.99
CA ASP A 179 -13.17 -19.18 -2.02
C ASP A 179 -12.31 -20.42 -2.37
N ASP A 180 -11.12 -20.23 -2.93
CA ASP A 180 -10.23 -21.33 -3.32
C ASP A 180 -9.54 -21.98 -2.10
N LYS A 181 -9.40 -23.32 -2.08
CA LYS A 181 -8.63 -24.03 -1.05
C LYS A 181 -7.12 -23.83 -1.21
N ASN A 182 -6.66 -23.58 -2.44
CA ASN A 182 -5.30 -23.12 -2.76
C ASN A 182 -5.25 -21.59 -2.89
N SER A 183 -6.21 -20.90 -2.27
CA SER A 183 -6.31 -19.45 -2.36
C SER A 183 -5.10 -18.76 -1.76
N LEU A 184 -4.91 -17.54 -2.24
CA LEU A 184 -4.11 -16.54 -1.54
C LEU A 184 -4.49 -16.43 -0.06
N TYR A 185 -5.77 -16.55 0.30
CA TYR A 185 -6.20 -16.48 1.69
C TYR A 185 -5.65 -17.61 2.58
N ALA A 186 -5.59 -18.85 2.08
CA ALA A 186 -4.98 -19.96 2.81
C ALA A 186 -3.49 -19.70 3.03
N PHE A 187 -2.78 -19.31 1.98
CA PHE A 187 -1.35 -18.93 2.05
C PHE A 187 -1.09 -17.80 3.06
N LEU A 188 -1.95 -16.78 3.10
CA LEU A 188 -1.85 -15.67 4.06
C LEU A 188 -2.06 -16.12 5.52
N ILE A 189 -2.81 -17.19 5.77
CA ILE A 189 -2.99 -17.73 7.13
C ILE A 189 -1.67 -18.33 7.63
N ASP A 190 -1.03 -19.15 6.80
CA ASP A 190 0.22 -19.84 7.15
C ASP A 190 1.31 -18.80 7.45
N ILE A 191 1.47 -17.80 6.59
CA ILE A 191 2.45 -16.73 6.79
C ILE A 191 2.18 -15.94 8.06
N ARG A 192 0.93 -15.51 8.28
CA ARG A 192 0.56 -14.75 9.46
C ARG A 192 0.92 -15.49 10.75
N ASN A 193 0.58 -16.78 10.78
CA ASN A 193 0.68 -17.60 11.98
C ASN A 193 2.11 -18.08 12.25
N ASP A 194 2.92 -18.29 11.22
CA ASP A 194 4.25 -18.87 11.37
C ASP A 194 5.39 -17.85 11.28
N VAL A 195 5.14 -16.68 10.66
CA VAL A 195 6.22 -15.73 10.28
C VAL A 195 5.98 -14.31 10.78
N VAL A 196 4.75 -13.80 10.69
CA VAL A 196 4.48 -12.35 10.86
C VAL A 196 4.29 -11.94 12.32
N PHE A 197 3.36 -12.56 13.04
CA PHE A 197 2.93 -12.09 14.36
C PHE A 197 3.28 -13.00 15.52
N HIS A 198 3.64 -14.26 15.25
CA HIS A 198 3.90 -15.25 16.29
C HIS A 198 5.33 -15.78 16.18
N TYR A 199 6.15 -15.48 17.17
CA TYR A 199 7.51 -16.01 17.32
C TYR A 199 7.44 -17.46 17.85
N GLN A 200 7.00 -18.39 17.01
CA GLN A 200 6.83 -19.77 17.42
C GLN A 200 8.19 -20.43 17.70
N LEU A 201 8.49 -20.66 18.98
CA LEU A 201 9.80 -21.20 19.42
C LEU A 201 10.18 -22.49 18.68
N LYS A 202 9.20 -23.38 18.42
CA LYS A 202 9.42 -24.63 17.67
C LYS A 202 9.88 -24.38 16.23
N ALA A 203 9.29 -23.41 15.53
CA ALA A 203 9.67 -23.07 14.16
C ALA A 203 11.08 -22.47 14.11
N TYR A 204 11.42 -21.60 15.06
CA TYR A 204 12.77 -21.03 15.18
C TYR A 204 13.82 -22.12 15.49
N ALA A 205 13.53 -23.03 16.42
CA ALA A 205 14.41 -24.16 16.72
C ALA A 205 14.62 -25.05 15.49
N GLN A 206 13.56 -25.33 14.74
CA GLN A 206 13.65 -26.11 13.51
C GLN A 206 14.49 -25.41 12.44
N ALA A 207 14.27 -24.11 12.21
CA ALA A 207 15.03 -23.34 11.23
C ALA A 207 16.53 -23.25 11.59
N LEU A 208 16.88 -23.17 12.87
CA LEU A 208 18.28 -23.24 13.32
C LEU A 208 18.97 -24.56 12.95
N HIS A 209 18.22 -25.66 12.82
CA HIS A 209 18.78 -26.95 12.39
C HIS A 209 18.89 -27.09 10.88
N THR A 210 18.10 -26.34 10.10
CA THR A 210 18.07 -26.47 8.63
C THR A 210 18.86 -25.37 7.92
N ILE A 211 19.09 -24.23 8.57
CA ILE A 211 19.82 -23.11 7.99
C ILE A 211 21.26 -23.55 7.65
N LYS A 212 21.64 -23.33 6.39
CA LYS A 212 22.98 -23.70 5.89
C LYS A 212 24.07 -22.68 6.24
N GLN A 213 23.67 -21.49 6.65
CA GLN A 213 24.58 -20.39 6.92
C GLN A 213 25.28 -20.62 8.26
N GLU A 214 26.60 -20.74 8.22
CA GLU A 214 27.43 -21.01 9.42
C GLU A 214 27.69 -19.77 10.29
N LYS A 215 27.52 -18.57 9.73
CA LYS A 215 27.82 -17.29 10.39
C LYS A 215 26.60 -16.37 10.38
N GLY A 216 26.21 -15.87 11.54
CA GLY A 216 25.19 -14.83 11.67
C GLY A 216 25.81 -13.45 11.78
N ASP A 217 25.10 -12.43 11.30
CA ASP A 217 25.53 -11.04 11.38
C ASP A 217 24.66 -10.23 12.36
N LEU A 218 25.33 -9.30 13.04
CA LEU A 218 24.73 -8.26 13.87
C LEU A 218 25.31 -6.92 13.44
N VAL A 219 24.44 -5.99 13.05
CA VAL A 219 24.81 -4.60 12.79
C VAL A 219 24.53 -3.81 14.05
N VAL A 220 25.57 -3.22 14.64
CA VAL A 220 25.44 -2.31 15.79
C VAL A 220 25.72 -0.90 15.30
N GLY A 221 24.66 -0.10 15.24
CA GLY A 221 24.73 1.29 14.82
C GLY A 221 25.10 2.23 15.96
N GLN A 222 25.41 3.49 15.63
CA GLN A 222 25.54 4.54 16.64
C GLN A 222 24.16 4.93 17.20
N THR A 223 23.12 4.72 16.40
CA THR A 223 21.72 4.91 16.78
C THR A 223 20.94 3.59 16.76
N PHE A 224 19.77 3.60 17.41
CA PHE A 224 18.85 2.46 17.37
C PHE A 224 18.38 2.15 15.94
N ALA A 225 18.20 3.18 15.11
CA ALA A 225 17.75 3.03 13.72
C ALA A 225 18.76 2.29 12.83
N GLU A 226 20.04 2.32 13.20
CA GLU A 226 21.13 1.67 12.47
C GLU A 226 21.46 0.27 13.02
N THR A 227 20.83 -0.14 14.12
CA THR A 227 21.09 -1.44 14.77
C THR A 227 20.14 -2.50 14.21
N ARG A 228 20.68 -3.66 13.80
CA ARG A 228 19.88 -4.74 13.22
C ARG A 228 20.48 -6.13 13.45
N PHE A 229 19.63 -7.08 13.83
CA PHE A 229 19.98 -8.49 14.01
C PHE A 229 19.73 -9.27 12.71
N LEU A 230 20.65 -9.20 11.74
CA LEU A 230 20.48 -9.86 10.43
C LEU A 230 20.29 -11.37 10.55
N VAL A 231 20.92 -12.01 11.54
CA VAL A 231 20.70 -13.44 11.85
C VAL A 231 19.23 -13.79 12.10
N ALA A 232 18.43 -12.87 12.66
CA ALA A 232 17.01 -13.10 12.88
C ALA A 232 16.20 -13.04 11.57
N ASP A 233 16.62 -12.19 10.62
CA ASP A 233 16.05 -12.12 9.27
C ASP A 233 16.38 -13.38 8.47
N ASP A 234 17.61 -13.89 8.60
CA ASP A 234 18.06 -15.14 7.98
C ASP A 234 17.24 -16.35 8.48
N ILE A 235 17.06 -16.46 9.81
CA ILE A 235 16.22 -17.52 10.41
C ILE A 235 14.76 -17.40 9.95
N ARG A 236 14.20 -16.19 9.92
CA ARG A 236 12.82 -15.99 9.48
C ARG A 236 12.64 -16.40 8.02
N SER A 237 13.60 -16.07 7.15
CA SER A 237 13.60 -16.48 5.75
C SER A 237 13.65 -18.02 5.62
N GLU A 238 14.42 -18.68 6.49
CA GLU A 238 14.47 -20.15 6.52
C GLU A 238 13.14 -20.77 7.02
N ILE A 239 12.46 -20.16 8.01
CA ILE A 239 11.12 -20.59 8.42
C ILE A 239 10.16 -20.53 7.24
N MET A 240 10.18 -19.46 6.43
CA MET A 240 9.33 -19.37 5.24
C MET A 240 9.61 -20.48 4.23
N ARG A 241 10.89 -20.69 3.93
CA ARG A 241 11.32 -21.70 2.97
C ARG A 241 10.88 -23.09 3.40
N THR A 242 11.01 -23.41 4.69
CA THR A 242 10.77 -24.77 5.21
C THR A 242 9.32 -25.03 5.60
N SER A 243 8.65 -24.05 6.21
CA SER A 243 7.29 -24.23 6.75
C SER A 243 6.22 -23.93 5.71
N ILE A 244 6.47 -22.98 4.82
CA ILE A 244 5.47 -22.45 3.86
C ILE A 244 5.87 -22.75 2.41
N ASN A 245 7.06 -23.30 2.18
CA ASN A 245 7.61 -23.52 0.84
C ASN A 245 7.54 -22.24 -0.01
N PHE A 246 7.99 -21.12 0.59
CA PHE A 246 7.97 -19.81 -0.03
C PHE A 246 9.36 -19.19 0.00
N ASP A 247 9.86 -18.84 -1.18
CA ASP A 247 11.10 -18.10 -1.36
C ASP A 247 10.77 -16.80 -2.09
N ILE A 248 11.01 -15.67 -1.42
CA ILE A 248 10.60 -14.34 -1.90
C ILE A 248 11.25 -14.00 -3.26
N ASP A 249 12.45 -14.50 -3.51
CA ASP A 249 13.21 -14.23 -4.73
C ASP A 249 12.77 -15.14 -5.89
N ALA A 250 12.25 -16.34 -5.58
CA ALA A 250 11.82 -17.32 -6.57
C ALA A 250 10.32 -17.24 -6.92
N GLU A 251 9.50 -16.65 -6.04
CA GLU A 251 8.03 -16.73 -6.11
C GLU A 251 7.39 -15.47 -6.73
N HIS A 252 7.96 -15.00 -7.85
CA HIS A 252 7.49 -13.79 -8.53
C HIS A 252 5.99 -13.83 -8.87
N GLU A 253 5.45 -14.98 -9.27
CA GLU A 253 4.01 -15.11 -9.57
C GLU A 253 3.15 -14.87 -8.33
N LYS A 254 3.50 -15.46 -7.18
CA LYS A 254 2.77 -15.24 -5.92
C LYS A 254 2.88 -13.78 -5.48
N MET A 255 4.04 -13.15 -5.66
CA MET A 255 4.24 -11.73 -5.39
C MET A 255 3.33 -10.85 -6.25
N GLU A 256 3.21 -11.14 -7.55
CA GLU A 256 2.29 -10.40 -8.42
C GLU A 256 0.83 -10.64 -8.05
N ARG A 257 0.45 -11.86 -7.68
CA ARG A 257 -0.90 -12.15 -7.16
C ARG A 257 -1.22 -11.34 -5.89
N LEU A 258 -0.28 -11.24 -4.96
CA LEU A 258 -0.40 -10.43 -3.75
C LEU A 258 -0.58 -8.94 -4.08
N LYS A 259 0.23 -8.41 -4.99
CA LYS A 259 0.12 -7.03 -5.48
C LYS A 259 -1.25 -6.79 -6.11
N VAL A 260 -1.75 -7.72 -6.93
CA VAL A 260 -3.08 -7.61 -7.53
C VAL A 260 -4.17 -7.64 -6.46
N ALA A 261 -4.09 -8.55 -5.48
CA ALA A 261 -5.07 -8.66 -4.41
C ALA A 261 -5.11 -7.42 -3.51
N ALA A 262 -3.96 -6.89 -3.10
CA ALA A 262 -3.87 -5.65 -2.32
C ALA A 262 -4.47 -4.46 -3.09
N ASN A 263 -4.22 -4.38 -4.41
CA ASN A 263 -4.79 -3.31 -5.24
C ASN A 263 -6.31 -3.47 -5.37
N ASN A 264 -6.79 -4.69 -5.60
CA ASN A 264 -8.22 -4.97 -5.69
C ASN A 264 -8.93 -4.70 -4.35
N LEU A 265 -8.31 -5.04 -3.22
CA LEU A 265 -8.85 -4.75 -1.89
C LEU A 265 -9.06 -3.25 -1.69
N MET A 266 -8.08 -2.43 -2.09
CA MET A 266 -8.18 -0.97 -2.05
C MET A 266 -9.30 -0.44 -2.95
N ILE A 267 -9.32 -0.86 -4.23
CA ILE A 267 -10.35 -0.43 -5.19
C ILE A 267 -11.75 -0.80 -4.69
N PHE A 268 -11.93 -2.05 -4.26
CA PHE A 268 -13.18 -2.54 -3.70
C PHE A 268 -13.60 -1.73 -2.47
N SER A 269 -12.70 -1.53 -1.50
CA SER A 269 -13.00 -0.83 -0.26
C SER A 269 -13.47 0.60 -0.51
N ASN A 270 -12.86 1.30 -1.46
CA ASN A 270 -13.25 2.65 -1.84
C ASN A 270 -14.65 2.67 -2.46
N GLY A 271 -14.89 1.85 -3.49
CA GLY A 271 -16.19 1.79 -4.17
C GLY A 271 -17.32 1.35 -3.24
N PHE A 272 -17.03 0.37 -2.36
CA PHE A 272 -18.00 -0.12 -1.39
C PHE A 272 -18.34 0.94 -0.34
N SER A 273 -17.34 1.66 0.17
CA SER A 273 -17.55 2.72 1.15
C SER A 273 -18.36 3.86 0.56
N PHE A 274 -18.12 4.23 -0.69
CA PHE A 274 -18.94 5.24 -1.38
C PHE A 274 -20.40 4.79 -1.54
N ALA A 275 -20.62 3.54 -1.99
CA ALA A 275 -21.96 2.97 -2.08
C ALA A 275 -22.66 2.89 -0.71
N TYR A 276 -21.92 2.57 0.34
CA TYR A 276 -22.40 2.52 1.72
C TYR A 276 -22.79 3.90 2.26
N LEU A 277 -21.94 4.92 2.12
CA LEU A 277 -22.23 6.29 2.55
C LEU A 277 -23.46 6.86 1.82
N LYS A 278 -23.56 6.61 0.51
CA LYS A 278 -24.75 6.99 -0.27
C LYS A 278 -26.01 6.27 0.23
N HIS A 279 -25.88 5.01 0.61
CA HIS A 279 -27.00 4.26 1.20
C HIS A 279 -27.43 4.81 2.57
N GLN A 280 -26.50 5.32 3.38
CA GLN A 280 -26.84 6.01 4.64
C GLN A 280 -27.39 7.44 4.43
N GLY A 281 -27.46 7.93 3.18
CA GLY A 281 -27.91 9.30 2.89
C GLY A 281 -26.92 10.37 3.33
N VAL A 282 -25.64 10.01 3.49
CA VAL A 282 -24.57 10.91 3.92
C VAL A 282 -23.99 11.71 2.74
N ILE A 283 -23.99 11.11 1.55
CA ILE A 283 -23.53 11.69 0.29
C ILE A 283 -24.50 11.39 -0.84
#